data_AF-A0A842N9J7-F1
#
_entry.id   AF-A0A842N9J7-F1
#
_cell.length_a   1.000
_cell.length_b   1.000
_cell.length_c   1.000
_cell.angle_alpha   90.00
_cell.angle_beta   90.00
_cell.angle_gamma   90.00
#
_symmetry.space_group_name_H-M   'P 1'
#
loop_
_entity.id
_entity.type
_entity.pdbx_description
1 polymer ?
#
loop_
_entity_poly.entity_id
_entity_poly.type
_entity_poly.pdbx_seq_one_letter_code
_entity_poly.pdbx_strand_id
1 'polypeptide(L)'
;MSDDSKNIFSNYGIYDLGDDLELSLPNVSIKFQRISDNAFSYFRENSEGKIVEKIIPVKSHTLKIELAPSRPLNYPARRTNHVFLKF
;
A
#
# COMPACT_ATOMS: atom_id res chain seq x y z
N MET A 1 -11.24 25.31 19.34
CA MET A 1 -11.36 23.91 18.91
C MET A 1 -10.24 23.67 17.92
N SER A 2 -9.19 22.99 18.37
CA SER A 2 -7.99 22.70 17.58
C SER A 2 -8.37 21.77 16.44
N ASP A 3 -8.21 22.24 15.20
CA ASP A 3 -8.40 21.44 14.00
C ASP A 3 -7.22 20.47 13.86
N ASP A 4 -7.25 19.40 14.66
CA ASP A 4 -6.30 18.28 14.63
C ASP A 4 -6.63 17.32 13.46
N SER A 5 -7.00 17.84 12.30
CA SER A 5 -7.03 17.10 11.04
C SER A 5 -5.59 16.90 10.51
N LYS A 6 -4.71 16.37 11.38
CA LYS A 6 -3.32 16.03 11.07
C LYS A 6 -3.28 14.93 10.02
N ASN A 7 -3.12 15.35 8.77
CA ASN A 7 -2.38 14.65 7.71
C ASN A 7 -2.66 13.15 7.55
N ILE A 8 -3.93 12.79 7.42
CA ILE A 8 -4.38 11.38 7.32
C ILE A 8 -3.93 10.72 5.99
N PHE A 9 -3.34 11.48 5.05
CA PHE A 9 -2.96 11.01 3.71
C PHE A 9 -1.45 11.06 3.41
N SER A 10 -0.56 11.30 4.37
CA SER A 10 0.85 11.64 4.09
C SER A 10 1.87 10.50 4.11
N ASN A 11 1.48 9.25 4.35
CA ASN A 11 2.44 8.13 4.39
C ASN A 11 2.75 7.55 2.99
N TYR A 12 2.78 8.40 1.96
CA TYR A 12 3.27 8.04 0.64
C TYR A 12 4.74 8.44 0.51
N GLY A 13 5.53 7.65 -0.19
CA GLY A 13 6.95 7.93 -0.37
C GLY A 13 7.79 6.67 -0.56
N ILE A 14 9.11 6.87 -0.50
CA ILE A 14 10.11 5.82 -0.63
C ILE A 14 10.54 5.39 0.78
N TYR A 15 10.55 4.08 1.01
CA TYR A 15 10.95 3.47 2.27
C TYR A 15 12.09 2.49 2.04
N ASP A 16 13.09 2.56 2.91
CA ASP A 16 14.12 1.53 3.02
C ASP A 16 13.58 0.40 3.91
N LEU A 17 13.45 -0.82 3.38
CA LEU A 17 13.11 -1.99 4.18
C LEU A 17 14.34 -2.51 4.92
N GLY A 18 14.28 -2.43 6.25
CA GLY A 18 15.16 -3.16 7.16
C GLY A 18 14.66 -4.58 7.38
N ASP A 19 14.39 -4.93 8.64
CA ASP A 19 13.86 -6.24 9.01
C ASP A 19 12.33 -6.24 9.11
N ASP A 20 11.75 -5.15 9.60
CA ASP A 20 10.31 -4.96 9.73
C ASP A 20 9.90 -3.55 9.29
N LEU A 21 8.73 -3.45 8.67
CA LEU A 21 8.10 -2.19 8.31
C LEU A 21 6.59 -2.33 8.39
N GLU A 22 5.95 -1.51 9.22
CA GLU A 22 4.50 -1.41 9.32
C GLU A 22 4.04 -0.02 8.88
N LEU A 23 3.08 0.01 7.96
CA LEU A 23 2.49 1.22 7.42
C LEU A 23 0.98 1.20 7.68
N SER A 24 0.50 2.19 8.41
CA SER A 24 -0.93 2.41 8.62
C SER A 24 -1.41 3.53 7.70
N LEU A 25 -2.34 3.18 6.81
CA LEU A 25 -3.10 4.09 5.96
C LEU A 25 -4.57 4.05 6.42
N PRO A 26 -5.40 5.03 6.02
CA PRO A 26 -6.76 5.17 6.56
C PRO A 26 -7.64 3.93 6.40
N ASN A 27 -7.48 3.20 5.30
CA ASN A 27 -8.30 2.03 4.97
C ASN A 27 -7.47 0.75 4.81
N VAL A 28 -6.16 0.80 5.06
CA VAL A 28 -5.25 -0.30 4.75
C VAL A 28 -4.12 -0.34 5.78
N SER A 29 -3.87 -1.53 6.33
CA SER A 29 -2.64 -1.84 7.04
C SER A 29 -1.72 -2.66 6.15
N ILE A 30 -0.44 -2.31 6.11
CA ILE A 30 0.59 -3.01 5.34
C ILE A 30 1.73 -3.37 6.30
N LYS A 31 2.18 -4.62 6.25
CA LYS A 31 3.31 -5.13 7.01
C LYS A 31 4.28 -5.82 6.08
N PHE A 32 5.56 -5.50 6.25
CA PHE A 32 6.66 -6.25 5.68
C PHE A 32 7.50 -6.82 6.80
N GLN A 33 7.91 -8.08 6.66
CA GLN A 33 8.76 -8.75 7.62
C GLN A 33 9.79 -9.60 6.90
N ARG A 34 11.06 -9.45 7.24
CA ARG A 34 12.13 -10.32 6.74
C ARG A 34 11.94 -11.71 7.34
N ILE A 35 11.82 -12.71 6.47
CA ILE A 35 11.67 -14.12 6.88
C ILE A 35 12.93 -14.94 6.57
N SER A 36 13.79 -14.44 5.69
CA SER A 36 15.16 -14.96 5.47
C SER A 36 16.03 -13.91 4.80
N ASP A 37 17.32 -14.19 4.66
CA ASP A 37 18.28 -13.33 3.95
C ASP A 37 17.83 -12.98 2.53
N ASN A 38 17.05 -13.86 1.91
CA ASN A 38 16.62 -13.77 0.52
C ASN A 38 15.10 -13.60 0.36
N ALA A 39 14.34 -13.33 1.44
CA ALA A 39 12.90 -13.16 1.31
C ALA A 39 12.26 -12.27 2.39
N PHE A 40 11.26 -11.50 1.96
CA PHE A 40 10.32 -10.79 2.81
C PHE A 40 8.92 -11.40 2.70
N SER A 41 8.22 -11.47 3.83
CA SER A 41 6.78 -11.59 3.90
C SER A 41 6.14 -10.22 3.71
N TYR A 42 5.09 -10.17 2.90
CA TYR A 42 4.22 -9.02 2.71
C TYR A 42 2.81 -9.41 3.13
N PHE A 43 2.24 -8.62 4.03
CA PHE A 43 0.88 -8.73 4.50
C PHE A 43 0.17 -7.41 4.29
N ARG A 44 -1.05 -7.45 3.74
CA ARG A 44 -1.92 -6.30 3.63
C ARG A 44 -3.34 -6.67 4.00
N GLU A 45 -3.94 -5.89 4.89
CA GLU A 45 -5.34 -5.97 5.25
C GLU A 45 -6.03 -4.64 4.90
N ASN A 46 -7.19 -4.70 4.26
CA ASN A 46 -8.02 -3.52 4.04
C ASN A 46 -9.14 -3.41 5.08
N SER A 47 -9.84 -2.27 5.10
CA SER A 47 -10.97 -2.00 5.98
C SER A 47 -12.17 -2.95 5.81
N GLU A 48 -12.19 -3.74 4.74
CA GLU A 48 -13.20 -4.79 4.49
C GLU A 48 -12.76 -6.16 5.05
N GLY A 49 -11.61 -6.24 5.73
CA GLY A 49 -11.04 -7.48 6.24
C GLY A 49 -10.45 -8.39 5.15
N LYS A 50 -10.28 -7.89 3.93
CA LYS A 50 -9.62 -8.65 2.85
C LYS A 50 -8.12 -8.62 3.06
N ILE A 51 -7.57 -9.80 3.27
CA ILE A 51 -6.15 -10.04 3.49
C ILE A 51 -5.47 -10.46 2.19
N VAL A 52 -4.27 -9.93 1.95
CA VAL A 52 -3.35 -10.38 0.91
C VAL A 52 -2.01 -10.68 1.55
N GLU A 53 -1.55 -11.91 1.40
CA GLU A 53 -0.23 -12.37 1.83
C GLU A 53 0.61 -12.80 0.64
N LYS A 54 1.88 -12.39 0.61
CA LYS A 54 2.84 -12.73 -0.45
C LYS A 54 4.24 -12.86 0.11
N ILE A 55 5.04 -13.69 -0.56
CA ILE A 55 6.49 -13.75 -0.34
C ILE A 55 7.18 -12.97 -1.47
N ILE A 56 8.06 -12.05 -1.10
CA ILE A 56 8.87 -11.24 -2.00
C ILE A 56 10.31 -11.78 -1.93
N PRO A 57 10.78 -12.55 -2.94
CA PRO A 57 12.16 -12.97 -3.00
C PRO A 57 13.06 -11.76 -3.31
N VAL A 58 14.16 -11.64 -2.57
CA VAL A 58 15.14 -10.57 -2.73
C VAL A 58 16.54 -11.16 -2.97
N LYS A 59 17.33 -10.47 -3.78
CA LYS A 59 18.73 -10.83 -4.06
C LYS A 59 19.73 -10.00 -3.26
N SER A 60 19.26 -8.91 -2.66
CA SER A 60 20.06 -7.94 -1.90
C SER A 60 19.51 -7.84 -0.48
N HIS A 61 20.41 -7.57 0.47
CA HIS A 61 20.03 -7.25 1.84
C HIS A 61 19.31 -5.89 1.93
N THR A 62 19.60 -4.96 1.02
CA THR A 62 18.94 -3.66 0.97
C THR A 62 17.81 -3.67 -0.06
N LEU A 63 16.59 -3.38 0.38
CA LEU A 63 15.41 -3.26 -0.47
C LEU A 63 14.78 -1.88 -0.25
N LYS A 64 14.45 -1.19 -1.34
CA LYS A 64 13.63 0.03 -1.29
C LYS A 64 12.26 -0.25 -1.88
N ILE A 65 11.21 0.24 -1.24
CA ILE A 65 9.85 0.23 -1.80
C ILE A 65 9.36 1.65 -1.95
N GLU A 66 8.46 1.84 -2.90
CA GLU A 66 7.72 3.10 -3.05
C GLU A 66 6.24 2.81 -2.83
N LEU A 67 5.64 3.59 -1.94
CA LEU A 67 4.20 3.62 -1.74
C LEU A 67 3.68 4.90 -2.38
N ALA A 68 3.01 4.75 -3.51
CA ALA A 68 2.41 5.85 -4.26
C ALA A 68 0.89 5.66 -4.40
N PRO A 69 0.10 6.76 -4.40
CA PRO A 69 -1.32 6.66 -4.69
C PRO A 69 -1.51 6.21 -6.15
N SER A 70 -2.19 5.09 -6.36
CA SER A 70 -2.62 4.73 -7.70
C SER A 70 -3.86 5.54 -8.06
N ARG A 71 -3.79 6.29 -9.17
CA ARG A 71 -5.01 6.78 -9.81
C ARG A 71 -5.76 5.56 -10.35
N PRO A 72 -7.10 5.49 -10.25
CA PRO A 72 -7.84 4.41 -10.86
C PRO A 72 -7.50 4.41 -12.35
N LEU A 73 -6.93 3.30 -12.86
CA LEU A 73 -6.55 3.15 -14.28
C LEU A 73 -7.77 3.37 -15.21
N ASN A 74 -8.98 3.22 -14.66
CA ASN A 74 -10.27 3.35 -15.32
C ASN A 74 -11.16 4.44 -14.69
N TYR A 75 -10.62 5.52 -14.12
CA TYR A 75 -11.49 6.68 -13.90
C TYR A 75 -11.85 7.22 -15.29
N PRO A 76 -13.14 7.24 -15.68
CA PRO A 76 -13.50 7.73 -16.99
C PRO A 76 -12.97 9.16 -17.12
N ALA A 77 -12.14 9.40 -18.14
CA ALA A 77 -11.71 10.75 -18.48
C ALA A 77 -12.97 11.61 -18.64
N ARG A 78 -12.94 12.88 -18.22
CA ARG A 78 -14.07 13.83 -18.29
C ARG A 78 -14.81 13.90 -19.65
N ARG A 79 -14.27 13.29 -20.70
CA ARG A 79 -14.85 13.18 -22.05
C ARG A 79 -15.66 11.89 -22.32
N THR A 80 -15.67 10.90 -21.43
CA THR A 80 -16.42 9.64 -21.63
C THR A 80 -17.55 9.51 -20.61
N ASN A 81 -18.75 9.90 -21.01
CA ASN A 81 -20.02 9.67 -20.31
C ASN A 81 -20.46 8.20 -20.41
N HIS A 82 -19.63 7.25 -20.00
CA HIS A 82 -20.05 5.84 -20.00
C HIS A 82 -19.88 5.28 -18.60
N VAL A 83 -20.93 5.47 -17.80
CA VAL A 83 -21.19 4.65 -16.62
C VAL A 83 -21.47 3.25 -17.15
N PHE A 84 -20.58 2.29 -16.87
CA PHE A 84 -20.86 0.89 -17.15
C PHE A 84 -21.43 0.26 -15.88
N LEU A 85 -22.75 0.11 -15.86
CA LEU A 85 -23.46 -0.69 -14.88
C LEU A 85 -23.56 -2.12 -15.44
N LYS A 86 -23.04 -3.11 -14.71
CA LYS A 86 -23.17 -4.53 -15.03
C LYS A 86 -23.86 -5.23 -13.87
N PHE A 87 -24.95 -5.94 -14.17
CA PHE A 87 -25.66 -6.83 -13.26
C PHE A 87 -24.85 -8.12 -13.03
#